data_AF-A0A356PCH9-F1
#
_entry.id   AF-A0A356PCH9-F1
#
_cell.length_a   1.000
_cell.length_b   1.000
_cell.length_c   1.000
_cell.angle_alpha   90.00
_cell.angle_beta   90.00
_cell.angle_gamma   90.00
#
_symmetry.space_group_name_H-M   'P 1'
#
loop_
_entity.id
_entity.type
_entity.pdbx_description
1 polymer ?
#
loop_
_entity_poly.entity_id
_entity_poly.type
_entity_poly.pdbx_seq_one_letter_code
_entity_poly.pdbx_strand_id
1 'polypeptide(L)'
;MDFYVKTLRKEDNVMYCSQCGKQLLEVSNFCNFCGTKVQLLKEEHCEKDSLTLKPIPITIQEKGPFEDTLLTTELLTLSDVIQVRPWVRFWARMIDLFVVSIFVALLVGVFIPHGLGWELFSILIRIISAILLEAYLLSTWGMTFGKSLLQVCVRDTQGRKLNFSQAIKRCVSAYAWGLGFGLPIVSLIFAYRSYDHIQETGVTKWDLEGGSIVRYNKIGIPRIAVVVSLFLGLIWLELFLLLR
;
A
#
# COMPACT_ATOMS: atom_id res chain seq x y z
N MET A 1 -55.65 -28.64 7.95
CA MET A 1 -56.55 -28.11 6.90
C MET A 1 -55.92 -26.80 6.43
N ASP A 2 -55.16 -26.92 5.35
CA ASP A 2 -54.72 -25.95 4.33
C ASP A 2 -54.61 -24.46 4.66
N PHE A 3 -53.42 -23.84 4.48
CA PHE A 3 -53.05 -23.14 3.22
C PHE A 3 -51.65 -22.46 3.34
N TYR A 4 -50.92 -22.47 2.22
CA TYR A 4 -49.56 -21.95 1.96
C TYR A 4 -49.33 -20.47 2.33
N VAL A 5 -48.14 -20.12 2.87
CA VAL A 5 -47.42 -18.88 2.54
C VAL A 5 -45.90 -19.11 2.50
N LYS A 6 -45.32 -18.85 1.34
CA LYS A 6 -43.88 -18.76 1.05
C LYS A 6 -43.61 -17.28 0.77
N THR A 7 -42.90 -16.57 1.64
CA THR A 7 -42.46 -15.17 1.42
C THR A 7 -41.13 -14.97 2.16
N LEU A 8 -39.99 -15.15 1.49
CA LEU A 8 -39.18 -14.15 0.79
C LEU A 8 -38.42 -13.16 1.71
N ARG A 9 -37.10 -13.36 1.69
CA ARG A 9 -35.97 -12.53 2.12
C ARG A 9 -36.09 -11.04 1.77
N LYS A 10 -35.80 -10.17 2.74
CA LYS A 10 -35.01 -8.91 2.70
C LYS A 10 -35.14 -8.28 4.10
N GLU A 11 -34.12 -7.66 4.70
CA GLU A 11 -33.45 -6.47 4.18
C GLU A 11 -31.95 -6.48 4.51
N ASP A 12 -31.16 -7.09 3.61
CA ASP A 12 -29.80 -6.61 3.38
C ASP A 12 -29.97 -5.26 2.67
N ASN A 13 -29.51 -4.17 3.28
CA ASN A 13 -29.51 -2.84 2.67
C ASN A 13 -28.40 -2.78 1.60
N VAL A 14 -28.61 -3.52 0.52
CA VAL A 14 -27.64 -3.71 -0.56
C VAL A 14 -27.65 -2.47 -1.45
N MET A 15 -26.57 -1.70 -1.37
CA MET A 15 -26.35 -0.51 -2.19
C MET A 15 -25.72 -0.90 -3.53
N TYR A 16 -26.11 -0.21 -4.62
CA TYR A 16 -25.54 -0.42 -5.96
C TYR A 16 -24.93 0.89 -6.47
N CYS A 17 -23.84 0.79 -7.22
CA CYS A 17 -23.24 1.97 -7.85
C CYS A 17 -24.12 2.48 -9.01
N SER A 18 -24.43 3.78 -9.02
CA SER A 18 -25.23 4.42 -10.07
C SER A 18 -24.55 4.52 -11.43
N GLN A 19 -23.21 4.40 -11.49
CA GLN A 19 -22.45 4.47 -12.74
C GLN A 19 -22.17 3.09 -13.35
N CYS A 20 -21.79 2.10 -12.53
CA CYS A 20 -21.40 0.78 -13.06
C CYS A 20 -22.37 -0.35 -12.73
N GLY A 21 -23.43 -0.09 -11.96
CA GLY A 21 -24.49 -1.05 -11.62
C GLY A 21 -24.07 -2.21 -10.72
N LYS A 22 -22.83 -2.25 -10.23
CA LYS A 22 -22.32 -3.33 -9.39
C LYS A 22 -22.69 -3.11 -7.92
N GLN A 23 -22.96 -4.21 -7.23
CA GLN A 23 -23.27 -4.25 -5.81
C GLN A 23 -22.07 -3.75 -4.99
N LEU A 24 -22.31 -2.80 -4.10
CA LEU A 24 -21.34 -2.32 -3.12
C LEU A 24 -21.33 -3.29 -1.96
N LEU A 25 -20.14 -3.81 -1.66
CA LEU A 25 -19.96 -4.84 -0.64
C LEU A 25 -19.93 -4.23 0.77
N GLU A 26 -19.64 -2.93 0.92
CA GLU A 26 -19.54 -2.21 2.19
C GLU A 26 -19.86 -0.71 2.04
N VAL A 27 -20.01 -0.01 3.18
CA VAL A 27 -20.24 1.44 3.29
C VAL A 27 -18.97 2.20 2.87
N SER A 28 -18.72 2.28 1.56
CA SER A 28 -17.57 2.97 0.98
C SER A 28 -17.98 4.27 0.30
N ASN A 29 -17.18 5.33 0.48
CA ASN A 29 -17.39 6.64 -0.18
C ASN A 29 -17.20 6.58 -1.71
N PHE A 30 -16.67 5.47 -2.23
CA PHE A 30 -16.40 5.24 -3.65
C PHE A 30 -16.72 3.79 -4.03
N CYS A 31 -17.13 3.58 -5.29
CA CYS A 31 -17.40 2.24 -5.79
C CYS A 31 -16.10 1.46 -6.01
N ASN A 32 -16.03 0.26 -5.44
CA ASN A 32 -14.87 -0.64 -5.52
C ASN A 32 -14.59 -1.18 -6.94
N PHE A 33 -15.47 -0.93 -7.89
CA PHE A 33 -15.33 -1.41 -9.27
C PHE A 33 -15.04 -0.31 -10.29
N CYS A 34 -15.67 0.85 -10.17
CA CYS A 34 -15.52 1.95 -11.14
C CYS A 34 -14.88 3.22 -10.57
N GLY A 35 -14.68 3.31 -9.24
CA GLY A 35 -14.06 4.46 -8.58
C GLY A 35 -14.95 5.71 -8.47
N THR A 36 -16.20 5.66 -8.92
CA THR A 36 -17.15 6.77 -8.78
C THR A 36 -17.51 7.00 -7.31
N LYS A 37 -17.55 8.27 -6.89
CA LYS A 37 -17.97 8.66 -5.53
C LYS A 37 -19.43 8.26 -5.30
N VAL A 38 -19.66 7.48 -4.24
CA VAL A 38 -21.00 7.09 -3.80
C VAL A 38 -21.40 8.09 -2.72
N GLN A 39 -22.46 8.86 -2.98
CA GLN A 39 -23.06 9.71 -1.94
C GLN A 39 -23.85 8.80 -1.00
N LEU A 40 -23.21 8.37 0.08
CA LEU A 40 -23.92 7.78 1.20
C LEU A 40 -24.75 8.90 1.83
N LEU A 41 -26.08 8.77 1.80
CA LEU A 41 -26.93 9.65 2.60
C LEU A 41 -26.56 9.39 4.05
N LYS A 42 -25.84 10.35 4.63
CA LYS A 42 -25.44 10.37 6.02
C LYS A 42 -26.72 10.58 6.81
N GLU A 43 -27.16 9.59 7.57
CA GLU A 43 -28.11 9.85 8.65
C GLU A 43 -27.38 10.70 9.69
N GLU A 44 -27.60 12.01 9.62
CA GLU A 44 -27.31 12.92 10.71
C GLU A 44 -28.24 12.58 11.87
N HIS A 45 -27.71 12.13 13.00
CA HIS A 45 -28.45 12.20 14.25
C HIS A 45 -28.12 13.50 14.99
N CYS A 46 -28.98 14.47 14.73
CA CYS A 46 -29.62 15.41 15.66
C CYS A 46 -28.75 16.08 16.74
N GLU A 47 -28.38 17.33 16.45
CA GLU A 47 -28.79 18.54 17.19
C GLU A 47 -29.13 18.37 18.68
N LYS A 48 -28.27 18.94 19.55
CA LYS A 48 -28.67 19.37 20.89
C LYS A 48 -29.24 20.79 20.77
N ASP A 49 -30.56 20.91 20.86
CA ASP A 49 -31.22 21.81 21.82
C ASP A 49 -32.75 21.61 21.78
N SER A 50 -33.28 21.17 22.94
CA SER A 50 -34.66 21.33 23.43
C SER A 50 -35.85 21.23 22.46
N LEU A 51 -36.61 20.12 22.52
CA LEU A 51 -38.04 20.08 22.92
C LEU A 51 -38.65 18.66 22.83
N THR A 52 -38.85 18.07 24.01
CA THR A 52 -39.83 17.04 24.44
C THR A 52 -40.19 15.86 23.54
N LEU A 53 -39.93 14.62 24.03
CA LEU A 53 -40.93 13.54 24.12
C LEU A 53 -40.42 12.41 25.05
N LYS A 54 -41.37 11.77 25.75
CA LYS A 54 -41.24 10.91 26.95
C LYS A 54 -40.43 9.61 26.76
N PRO A 55 -39.85 9.04 27.85
CA PRO A 55 -39.06 7.80 27.79
C PRO A 55 -39.92 6.54 27.66
N ILE A 56 -39.41 5.55 26.90
CA ILE A 56 -39.89 4.16 26.89
C ILE A 56 -38.86 3.32 27.65
N PRO A 57 -39.27 2.49 28.63
CA PRO A 57 -38.33 1.78 29.49
C PRO A 57 -37.79 0.54 28.77
N ILE A 58 -36.47 0.35 28.78
CA ILE A 58 -35.85 -0.92 28.39
C ILE A 58 -35.02 -1.40 29.57
N THR A 59 -35.49 -2.48 30.18
CA THR A 59 -34.84 -3.24 31.25
C THR A 59 -33.54 -3.83 30.74
N ILE A 60 -32.42 -3.53 31.40
CA ILE A 60 -31.12 -4.16 31.14
C ILE A 60 -31.13 -5.56 31.78
N GLN A 61 -30.94 -6.59 30.97
CA GLN A 61 -30.57 -7.94 31.42
C GLN A 61 -29.12 -8.17 31.03
N GLU A 62 -28.25 -8.31 32.04
CA GLU A 62 -26.83 -8.62 31.89
C GLU A 62 -26.64 -10.01 31.26
N LYS A 63 -25.85 -10.10 30.19
CA LYS A 63 -25.49 -11.36 29.52
C LYS A 63 -24.01 -11.67 29.76
N GLY A 64 -23.75 -12.93 30.11
CA GLY A 64 -22.57 -13.38 30.85
C GLY A 64 -21.22 -13.51 30.09
N PRO A 65 -20.20 -14.07 30.76
CA PRO A 65 -18.76 -13.81 30.49
C PRO A 65 -18.16 -14.42 29.22
N PHE A 66 -18.95 -15.06 28.36
CA PHE A 66 -18.45 -15.90 27.26
C PHE A 66 -18.41 -15.15 25.91
N GLU A 67 -19.21 -14.10 25.74
CA GLU A 67 -19.41 -13.39 24.46
C GLU A 67 -18.30 -12.36 24.17
N ASP A 68 -17.64 -11.86 25.22
CA ASP A 68 -16.56 -10.86 25.11
C ASP A 68 -15.28 -11.41 24.49
N THR A 69 -15.02 -12.72 24.59
CA THR A 69 -13.79 -13.34 24.06
C THR A 69 -13.85 -13.54 22.54
N LEU A 70 -15.03 -13.82 21.99
CA LEU A 70 -15.20 -13.99 20.55
C LEU A 70 -15.17 -12.64 19.83
N LEU A 71 -15.82 -11.62 20.41
CA LEU A 71 -15.84 -10.26 19.90
C LEU A 71 -14.46 -9.62 19.95
N THR A 72 -13.68 -9.85 21.01
CA THR A 72 -12.28 -9.40 21.07
C THR A 72 -11.41 -10.12 20.05
N THR A 73 -11.66 -11.38 19.75
CA THR A 73 -10.91 -12.10 18.70
C THR A 73 -11.26 -11.59 17.30
N GLU A 74 -12.54 -11.34 16.99
CA GLU A 74 -12.97 -10.73 15.72
C GLU A 74 -12.51 -9.26 15.59
N LEU A 75 -12.59 -8.45 16.64
CA LEU A 75 -12.07 -7.08 16.68
C LEU A 75 -10.54 -7.06 16.61
N LEU A 76 -9.84 -8.04 17.18
CA LEU A 76 -8.39 -8.18 17.03
C LEU A 76 -8.01 -8.59 15.60
N THR A 77 -8.84 -9.37 14.90
CA THR A 77 -8.64 -9.66 13.47
C THR A 77 -8.97 -8.48 12.56
N LEU A 78 -9.93 -7.63 12.94
CA LEU A 78 -10.17 -6.33 12.29
C LEU A 78 -9.07 -5.30 12.62
N SER A 79 -8.34 -5.53 13.72
CA SER A 79 -7.17 -4.74 14.14
C SER A 79 -5.87 -5.11 13.44
N ASP A 80 -5.88 -6.06 12.49
CA ASP A 80 -4.90 -6.10 11.40
C ASP A 80 -5.16 -4.92 10.42
N VAL A 81 -5.43 -3.75 11.02
CA VAL A 81 -5.63 -2.44 10.40
C VAL A 81 -4.50 -2.31 9.41
N ILE A 82 -4.83 -2.06 8.14
CA ILE A 82 -3.88 -1.80 7.06
C ILE A 82 -2.85 -0.79 7.61
N GLN A 83 -1.69 -1.27 8.07
CA GLN A 83 -0.76 -0.42 8.80
C GLN A 83 -0.08 0.46 7.78
N VAL A 84 -0.49 1.72 7.70
CA VAL A 84 0.10 2.67 6.78
C VAL A 84 1.44 3.12 7.33
N ARG A 85 2.54 2.68 6.70
CA ARG A 85 3.91 3.08 7.06
C ARG A 85 4.66 3.66 5.85
N PRO A 86 4.30 4.88 5.39
CA PRO A 86 4.83 5.45 4.16
C PRO A 86 6.35 5.60 4.18
N TRP A 87 6.89 6.08 5.31
CA TRP A 87 8.33 6.27 5.51
C TRP A 87 9.12 4.96 5.43
N VAL A 88 8.58 3.86 5.96
CA VAL A 88 9.24 2.54 5.87
C VAL A 88 9.31 2.08 4.42
N ARG A 89 8.23 2.28 3.64
CA ARG A 89 8.22 1.98 2.20
C ARG A 89 9.21 2.85 1.43
N PHE A 90 9.28 4.14 1.77
CA PHE A 90 10.20 5.10 1.15
C PHE A 90 11.65 4.72 1.40
N TRP A 91 12.07 4.50 2.66
CA TRP A 91 13.45 4.14 2.96
C TRP A 91 13.84 2.78 2.38
N ALA A 92 12.94 1.79 2.38
CA ALA A 92 13.18 0.51 1.71
C ALA A 92 13.46 0.69 0.22
N ARG A 93 12.70 1.57 -0.44
CA ARG A 93 12.91 1.94 -1.85
C ARG A 93 14.25 2.65 -2.05
N MET A 94 14.59 3.61 -1.21
CA MET A 94 15.86 4.35 -1.34
C MET A 94 17.05 3.39 -1.25
N ILE A 95 17.06 2.48 -0.27
CA ILE A 95 18.11 1.46 -0.15
C ILE A 95 18.20 0.60 -1.41
N ASP A 96 17.05 0.13 -1.95
CA ASP A 96 17.03 -0.63 -3.20
C ASP A 96 17.67 0.17 -4.36
N LEU A 97 17.36 1.46 -4.49
CA LEU A 97 17.92 2.34 -5.52
C LEU A 97 19.43 2.55 -5.37
N PHE A 98 19.93 2.82 -4.16
CA PHE A 98 21.37 2.98 -3.92
C PHE A 98 22.14 1.70 -4.25
N VAL A 99 21.61 0.54 -3.82
CA VAL A 99 22.22 -0.77 -4.12
C VAL A 99 22.30 -0.98 -5.63
N VAL A 100 21.19 -0.78 -6.36
CA VAL A 100 21.20 -0.92 -7.83
C VAL A 100 22.11 0.11 -8.49
N SER A 101 22.12 1.37 -8.03
CA SER A 101 22.98 2.45 -8.54
C SER A 101 24.46 2.05 -8.47
N ILE A 102 24.91 1.56 -7.31
CA ILE A 102 26.29 1.10 -7.10
C ILE A 102 26.61 -0.11 -7.98
N PHE A 103 25.72 -1.12 -8.05
CA PHE A 103 25.94 -2.28 -8.92
C PHE A 103 26.08 -1.88 -10.39
N VAL A 104 25.21 -1.00 -10.88
CA VAL A 104 25.27 -0.49 -12.25
C VAL A 104 26.53 0.34 -12.47
N ALA A 105 26.88 1.22 -11.54
CA ALA A 105 28.09 2.05 -11.63
C ALA A 105 29.37 1.19 -11.73
N LEU A 106 29.46 0.12 -10.93
CA LEU A 106 30.59 -0.81 -10.98
C LEU A 106 30.63 -1.61 -12.29
N LEU A 107 29.48 -2.05 -12.81
CA LEU A 107 29.43 -2.86 -14.04
C LEU A 107 29.56 -2.04 -15.32
N VAL A 108 29.09 -0.80 -15.32
CA VAL A 108 28.97 0.02 -16.53
C VAL A 108 30.05 1.10 -16.56
N GLY A 109 30.32 1.76 -15.42
CA GLY A 109 31.33 2.82 -15.31
C GLY A 109 32.78 2.33 -15.46
N VAL A 110 33.05 1.04 -15.24
CA VAL A 110 34.38 0.46 -15.45
C VAL A 110 34.67 0.18 -16.93
N PHE A 111 33.64 -0.11 -17.73
CA PHE A 111 33.83 -0.67 -19.07
C PHE A 111 33.39 0.24 -20.22
N ILE A 112 32.57 1.26 -19.97
CA ILE A 112 32.07 2.13 -21.03
C ILE A 112 32.62 3.56 -20.86
N PRO A 113 33.38 4.08 -21.84
CA PRO A 113 33.93 5.43 -21.77
C PRO A 113 32.83 6.49 -21.80
N HIS A 114 33.01 7.54 -21.00
CA HIS A 114 32.09 8.68 -20.93
C HIS A 114 32.05 9.43 -22.27
N GLY A 115 30.89 9.39 -22.93
CA GLY A 115 30.64 10.08 -24.20
C GLY A 115 29.40 10.96 -24.14
N LEU A 116 29.08 11.62 -25.26
CA LEU A 116 27.88 12.44 -25.39
C LEU A 116 26.62 11.58 -25.15
N GLY A 117 25.75 11.99 -24.21
CA GLY A 117 24.55 11.24 -23.86
C GLY A 117 24.73 10.16 -22.78
N TRP A 118 25.93 10.03 -22.22
CA TRP A 118 26.23 9.09 -21.12
C TRP A 118 25.29 9.24 -19.93
N GLU A 119 24.99 10.46 -19.50
CA GLU A 119 24.13 10.71 -18.35
C GLU A 119 22.72 10.12 -18.55
N LEU A 120 22.09 10.37 -19.70
CA LEU A 120 20.78 9.83 -20.03
C LEU A 120 20.81 8.32 -20.14
N PHE A 121 21.82 7.76 -20.80
CA PHE A 121 22.01 6.32 -20.90
C PHE A 121 22.16 5.68 -19.51
N SER A 122 22.94 6.29 -18.63
CA SER A 122 23.18 5.82 -17.26
C SER A 122 21.91 5.84 -16.40
N ILE A 123 21.07 6.87 -16.55
CA ILE A 123 19.78 6.95 -15.83
C ILE A 123 18.83 5.87 -16.35
N LEU A 124 18.72 5.69 -17.67
CA LEU A 124 17.84 4.70 -18.28
C LEU A 124 18.24 3.27 -17.88
N ILE A 125 19.53 2.93 -17.93
CA ILE A 125 19.99 1.59 -17.55
C ILE A 125 19.79 1.32 -16.06
N ARG A 126 19.95 2.33 -15.18
CA ARG A 126 19.63 2.21 -13.74
C ARG A 126 18.14 1.95 -13.52
N ILE A 127 17.25 2.68 -14.18
CA ILE A 127 15.79 2.50 -14.02
C ILE A 127 15.35 1.13 -14.53
N ILE A 128 15.80 0.74 -15.73
CA ILE A 128 15.43 -0.55 -16.33
C ILE A 128 15.93 -1.71 -15.48
N SER A 129 17.22 -1.69 -15.08
CA SER A 129 17.79 -2.72 -14.21
C SER A 129 17.08 -2.80 -12.87
N ALA A 130 16.74 -1.66 -12.27
CA ALA A 130 16.04 -1.64 -10.98
C ALA A 130 14.62 -2.20 -11.08
N ILE A 131 13.86 -1.88 -12.14
CA ILE A 131 12.51 -2.44 -12.38
C ILE A 131 12.58 -3.95 -12.55
N LEU A 132 13.51 -4.45 -13.40
CA LEU A 132 13.63 -5.87 -13.69
C LEU A 132 14.09 -6.67 -12.46
N LEU A 133 15.12 -6.18 -11.77
CA LEU A 133 15.62 -6.82 -10.55
C LEU A 133 14.55 -6.84 -9.48
N GLU A 134 13.87 -5.72 -9.21
CA GLU A 134 12.80 -5.69 -8.22
C GLU A 134 11.66 -6.63 -8.58
N ALA A 135 11.20 -6.62 -9.84
CA ALA A 135 10.13 -7.51 -10.26
C ALA A 135 10.51 -8.98 -10.08
N TYR A 136 11.75 -9.34 -10.41
CA TYR A 136 12.29 -10.68 -10.15
C TYR A 136 12.25 -11.03 -8.66
N LEU A 137 12.84 -10.20 -7.79
CA LEU A 137 12.88 -10.39 -6.33
C LEU A 137 11.48 -10.50 -5.71
N LEU A 138 10.53 -9.68 -6.17
CA LEU A 138 9.15 -9.73 -5.70
C LEU A 138 8.41 -10.98 -6.15
N SER A 139 8.73 -11.51 -7.34
CA SER A 139 8.11 -12.75 -7.82
C SER A 139 8.65 -14.01 -7.12
N THR A 140 9.93 -14.02 -6.74
CA THR A 140 10.59 -15.17 -6.13
C THR A 140 10.49 -15.18 -4.61
N TRP A 141 10.71 -14.04 -3.96
CA TRP A 141 10.73 -13.91 -2.49
C TRP A 141 9.56 -13.07 -1.95
N GLY A 142 9.02 -12.15 -2.76
CA GLY A 142 8.01 -11.17 -2.32
C GLY A 142 8.60 -10.08 -1.44
N MET A 143 9.92 -9.90 -1.51
CA MET A 143 10.66 -8.85 -0.84
C MET A 143 11.88 -8.49 -1.68
N THR A 144 12.26 -7.22 -1.66
CA THR A 144 13.56 -6.75 -2.15
C THR A 144 14.56 -6.67 -1.00
N PHE A 145 15.81 -6.34 -1.30
CA PHE A 145 16.86 -6.21 -0.29
C PHE A 145 16.50 -5.17 0.79
N GLY A 146 16.17 -3.94 0.40
CA GLY A 146 15.76 -2.88 1.31
C GLY A 146 14.46 -3.20 2.06
N LYS A 147 13.49 -3.84 1.38
CA LYS A 147 12.23 -4.26 2.00
C LYS A 147 12.44 -5.37 3.04
N SER A 148 13.35 -6.31 2.80
CA SER A 148 13.72 -7.35 3.76
C SER A 148 14.33 -6.76 5.03
N LEU A 149 15.25 -5.79 4.87
CA LEU A 149 15.87 -5.08 5.99
C LEU A 149 14.85 -4.35 6.87
N LEU A 150 13.83 -3.75 6.25
CA LEU A 150 12.78 -3.01 6.95
C LEU A 150 11.51 -3.84 7.23
N GLN A 151 11.59 -5.16 7.07
CA GLN A 151 10.50 -6.09 7.37
C GLN A 151 9.19 -5.78 6.63
N VAL A 152 9.33 -5.39 5.37
CA VAL A 152 8.23 -5.15 4.43
C VAL A 152 8.13 -6.34 3.47
N CYS A 153 6.93 -6.88 3.31
CA CYS A 153 6.66 -7.94 2.36
C CYS A 153 5.50 -7.56 1.44
N VAL A 154 5.58 -7.94 0.16
CA VAL A 154 4.52 -7.71 -0.82
C VAL A 154 3.92 -9.06 -1.21
N ARG A 155 2.59 -9.15 -1.17
CA ARG A 155 1.81 -10.34 -1.51
C ARG A 155 0.66 -9.98 -2.45
N ASP A 156 0.10 -10.95 -3.14
CA ASP A 156 -1.17 -10.77 -3.86
C ASP A 156 -2.34 -10.66 -2.86
N THR A 157 -3.54 -10.38 -3.37
CA THR A 157 -4.77 -10.32 -2.55
C THR A 157 -5.13 -11.66 -1.91
N GLN A 158 -4.57 -12.78 -2.37
CA GLN A 158 -4.75 -14.12 -1.82
C GLN A 158 -3.61 -14.51 -0.86
N GLY A 159 -2.68 -13.59 -0.55
CA GLY A 159 -1.54 -13.84 0.34
C GLY A 159 -0.35 -14.59 -0.28
N ARG A 160 -0.38 -14.89 -1.58
CA ARG A 160 0.69 -15.55 -2.34
C ARG A 160 1.73 -14.55 -2.85
N LYS A 161 2.82 -15.06 -3.41
CA LYS A 161 3.82 -14.24 -4.11
C LYS A 161 3.21 -13.67 -5.40
N LEU A 162 3.72 -12.53 -5.85
CA LEU A 162 3.27 -11.93 -7.10
C LEU A 162 3.77 -12.76 -8.29
N ASN A 163 2.94 -12.91 -9.31
CA ASN A 163 3.44 -13.37 -10.60
C ASN A 163 4.36 -12.31 -11.21
N PHE A 164 5.33 -12.71 -12.03
CA PHE A 164 6.31 -11.78 -12.61
C PHE A 164 5.64 -10.62 -13.38
N SER A 165 4.56 -10.88 -14.12
CA SER A 165 3.79 -9.83 -14.81
C SER A 165 3.15 -8.82 -13.85
N GLN A 166 2.58 -9.28 -12.73
CA GLN A 166 2.03 -8.40 -11.69
C GLN A 166 3.14 -7.58 -11.03
N ALA A 167 4.29 -8.20 -10.76
CA ALA A 167 5.45 -7.54 -10.19
C ALA A 167 6.01 -6.46 -11.11
N ILE A 168 6.17 -6.72 -12.42
CA ILE A 168 6.58 -5.72 -13.42
C ILE A 168 5.60 -4.56 -13.45
N LYS A 169 4.29 -4.82 -13.59
CA LYS A 169 3.25 -3.76 -13.64
C LYS A 169 3.34 -2.86 -12.42
N ARG A 170 3.41 -3.47 -11.22
CA ARG A 170 3.60 -2.76 -9.95
C ARG A 170 4.89 -1.92 -9.96
N CYS A 171 6.00 -2.47 -10.42
CA CYS A 171 7.28 -1.76 -10.43
C CYS A 171 7.23 -0.56 -11.38
N VAL A 172 6.83 -0.76 -12.64
CA VAL A 172 6.71 0.33 -13.63
C VAL A 172 5.80 1.45 -13.10
N SER A 173 4.65 1.09 -12.52
CA SER A 173 3.74 2.04 -11.89
C SER A 173 4.38 2.80 -10.72
N ALA A 174 5.15 2.12 -9.87
CA ALA A 174 5.86 2.75 -8.76
C ALA A 174 6.97 3.71 -9.24
N TYR A 175 7.70 3.37 -10.30
CA TYR A 175 8.71 4.27 -10.88
C TYR A 175 8.07 5.47 -11.59
N ALA A 176 6.92 5.29 -12.24
CA ALA A 176 6.20 6.38 -12.88
C ALA A 176 5.54 7.32 -11.86
N TRP A 177 4.67 6.77 -11.00
CA TRP A 177 3.81 7.55 -10.09
C TRP A 177 4.40 7.79 -8.71
N GLY A 178 5.46 7.07 -8.33
CA GLY A 178 6.18 7.30 -7.07
C GLY A 178 7.46 8.10 -7.26
N LEU A 179 8.25 7.80 -8.29
CA LEU A 179 9.58 8.39 -8.51
C LEU A 179 9.66 9.34 -9.73
N GLY A 180 8.61 9.47 -10.54
CA GLY A 180 8.65 10.34 -11.73
C GLY A 180 9.78 10.01 -12.70
N PHE A 181 10.09 8.72 -12.86
CA PHE A 181 11.24 8.22 -13.64
C PHE A 181 12.60 8.79 -13.19
N GLY A 182 12.74 9.20 -11.93
CA GLY A 182 14.02 9.64 -11.37
C GLY A 182 14.37 11.10 -11.67
N LEU A 183 13.47 11.88 -12.25
CA LEU A 183 13.65 13.33 -12.41
C LEU A 183 13.55 14.03 -11.04
N PRO A 184 14.56 14.75 -10.55
CA PRO A 184 14.61 15.21 -9.15
C PRO A 184 13.37 15.97 -8.67
N ILE A 185 12.96 17.02 -9.39
CA ILE A 185 11.81 17.85 -8.99
C ILE A 185 10.48 17.09 -9.13
N VAL A 186 10.33 16.33 -10.23
CA VAL A 186 9.11 15.55 -10.49
C VAL A 186 8.96 14.43 -9.46
N SER A 187 10.06 13.79 -9.06
CA SER A 187 10.09 12.73 -8.06
C SER A 187 9.61 13.24 -6.69
N LEU A 188 9.97 14.46 -6.29
CA LEU A 188 9.50 15.07 -5.04
C LEU A 188 7.99 15.34 -5.08
N ILE A 189 7.48 15.89 -6.19
CA ILE A 189 6.05 16.15 -6.35
C ILE A 189 5.26 14.85 -6.29
N PHE A 190 5.68 13.82 -7.01
CA PHE A 190 4.99 12.53 -7.00
C PHE A 190 5.12 11.78 -5.67
N ALA A 191 6.28 11.85 -5.01
CA ALA A 191 6.45 11.29 -3.67
C ALA A 191 5.50 11.95 -2.67
N TYR A 192 5.38 13.30 -2.71
CA TYR A 192 4.44 14.05 -1.89
C TYR A 192 2.98 13.64 -2.18
N ARG A 193 2.57 13.63 -3.45
CA ARG A 193 1.20 13.20 -3.83
C ARG A 193 0.91 11.76 -3.44
N SER A 194 1.89 10.87 -3.55
CA SER A 194 1.76 9.49 -3.13
C SER A 194 1.67 9.36 -1.61
N TYR A 195 2.33 10.23 -0.85
CA TYR A 195 2.24 10.28 0.60
C TYR A 195 0.82 10.68 1.02
N ASP A 196 0.27 11.76 0.45
CA ASP A 196 -1.10 12.18 0.75
C ASP A 196 -2.11 11.07 0.39
N HIS A 197 -1.97 10.47 -0.81
CA HIS A 197 -2.87 9.42 -1.27
C HIS A 197 -2.85 8.16 -0.39
N ILE A 198 -1.67 7.69 0.06
CA ILE A 198 -1.60 6.51 0.92
C ILE A 198 -2.12 6.80 2.33
N GLN A 199 -1.99 8.04 2.82
CA GLN A 199 -2.55 8.43 4.11
C GLN A 199 -4.08 8.48 4.06
N GLU A 200 -4.65 8.89 2.93
CA GLU A 200 -6.11 8.93 2.74
C GLU A 200 -6.72 7.55 2.48
N THR A 201 -6.05 6.70 1.67
CA THR A 201 -6.65 5.46 1.15
C THR A 201 -6.07 4.18 1.74
N GLY A 202 -4.94 4.26 2.45
CA GLY A 202 -4.20 3.12 2.99
C GLY A 202 -3.44 2.28 1.94
N VAL A 203 -3.66 2.54 0.65
CA VAL A 203 -3.05 1.81 -0.47
C VAL A 203 -2.39 2.76 -1.44
N THR A 204 -1.40 2.29 -2.20
CA THR A 204 -0.79 3.11 -3.27
C THR A 204 -1.33 2.72 -4.62
N LYS A 205 -1.34 3.67 -5.57
CA LYS A 205 -1.76 3.43 -6.96
C LYS A 205 -1.10 2.20 -7.59
N TRP A 206 0.21 2.03 -7.41
CA TRP A 206 0.92 0.88 -7.95
C TRP A 206 0.61 -0.44 -7.25
N ASP A 207 0.17 -0.41 -5.99
CA ASP A 207 -0.29 -1.62 -5.31
C ASP A 207 -1.64 -2.06 -5.88
N LEU A 208 -2.54 -1.12 -6.19
CA LEU A 208 -3.82 -1.38 -6.85
C LEU A 208 -3.64 -1.91 -8.28
N GLU A 209 -2.83 -1.24 -9.10
CA GLU A 209 -2.54 -1.67 -10.48
C GLU A 209 -1.83 -3.04 -10.54
N GLY A 210 -1.02 -3.33 -9.51
CA GLY A 210 -0.33 -4.61 -9.35
C GLY A 210 -1.17 -5.73 -8.71
N GLY A 211 -2.36 -5.43 -8.18
CA GLY A 211 -3.18 -6.37 -7.41
C GLY A 211 -2.45 -6.91 -6.17
N SER A 212 -1.74 -6.04 -5.46
CA SER A 212 -0.82 -6.40 -4.38
C SER A 212 -1.13 -5.68 -3.07
N ILE A 213 -0.76 -6.32 -1.96
CA ILE A 213 -0.92 -5.81 -0.59
C ILE A 213 0.46 -5.81 0.07
N VAL A 214 0.72 -4.79 0.87
CA VAL A 214 1.96 -4.64 1.63
C VAL A 214 1.73 -5.02 3.09
N ARG A 215 2.52 -5.96 3.60
CA ARG A 215 2.51 -6.40 5.00
C ARG A 215 3.78 -5.94 5.71
N TYR A 216 3.65 -5.64 7.00
CA TYR A 216 4.75 -5.16 7.84
C TYR A 216 4.91 -6.09 9.03
N ASN A 217 6.16 -6.48 9.33
CA ASN A 217 6.46 -7.10 10.61
C ASN A 217 7.06 -6.06 11.57
N LYS A 218 7.18 -6.43 12.85
CA LYS A 218 7.86 -5.62 13.86
C LYS A 218 9.34 -5.47 13.50
N ILE A 219 9.84 -4.24 13.53
CA ILE A 219 11.25 -3.93 13.28
C ILE A 219 11.94 -3.80 14.65
N GLY A 220 12.96 -4.59 14.90
CA GLY A 220 13.78 -4.46 16.12
C GLY A 220 14.76 -3.28 16.04
N ILE A 221 15.02 -2.64 17.17
CA ILE A 221 16.01 -1.55 17.31
C ILE A 221 17.38 -1.85 16.68
N PRO A 222 18.03 -3.02 16.89
CA PRO A 222 19.35 -3.28 16.30
C PRO A 222 19.31 -3.27 14.76
N ARG A 223 18.20 -3.68 14.17
CA ARG A 223 18.02 -3.67 12.72
C ARG A 223 17.90 -2.24 12.17
N ILE A 224 17.28 -1.34 12.92
CA ILE A 224 17.22 0.08 12.57
C ILE A 224 18.64 0.67 12.56
N ALA A 225 19.46 0.40 13.58
CA ALA A 225 20.84 0.85 13.62
C ALA A 225 21.63 0.36 12.39
N VAL A 226 21.52 -0.93 12.06
CA VAL A 226 22.14 -1.50 10.85
C VAL A 226 21.67 -0.80 9.58
N VAL A 227 20.35 -0.55 9.43
CA VAL A 227 19.80 0.14 8.26
C VAL A 227 20.35 1.56 8.15
N VAL A 228 20.42 2.30 9.25
CA VAL A 228 20.96 3.67 9.26
C VAL A 228 22.44 3.67 8.90
N SER A 229 23.25 2.81 9.53
CA SER A 229 24.68 2.70 9.23
C SER A 229 24.93 2.29 7.77
N LEU A 230 24.17 1.31 7.26
CA LEU A 230 24.25 0.88 5.88
C LEU A 230 23.87 2.02 4.92
N PHE A 231 22.79 2.75 5.21
CA PHE A 231 22.35 3.86 4.36
C PHE A 231 23.40 4.99 4.30
N LEU A 232 23.98 5.38 5.44
CA LEU A 232 25.07 6.36 5.49
C LEU A 232 26.30 5.87 4.72
N GLY A 233 26.65 4.58 4.86
CA GLY A 233 27.75 3.96 4.11
C GLY A 233 27.51 3.95 2.59
N LEU A 234 26.28 3.68 2.15
CA LEU A 234 25.92 3.72 0.72
C LEU A 234 26.01 5.14 0.16
N ILE A 235 25.53 6.15 0.90
CA ILE A 235 25.67 7.57 0.50
C ILE A 235 27.14 7.95 0.38
N TRP A 236 27.94 7.63 1.40
CA TRP A 236 29.37 7.93 1.39
C TRP A 236 30.07 7.28 0.20
N LEU A 237 29.76 6.01 -0.08
CA LEU A 237 30.34 5.28 -1.20
C LEU A 237 29.93 5.87 -2.55
N GLU A 238 28.65 6.23 -2.74
CA GLU A 238 28.20 6.85 -3.98
C GLU A 238 28.85 8.22 -4.21
N LEU A 239 28.96 9.05 -3.15
CA LEU A 239 29.69 10.32 -3.22
C LEU A 239 31.18 10.12 -3.54
N PHE A 240 31.83 9.12 -2.92
CA PHE A 240 33.22 8.78 -3.21
C PHE A 240 33.42 8.37 -4.67
N LEU A 241 32.49 7.57 -5.23
CA LEU A 241 32.54 7.17 -6.63
C LEU A 241 32.26 8.32 -7.60
N LEU A 242 31.43 9.31 -7.22
CA LEU A 242 31.14 10.49 -8.04
C LEU A 242 32.27 11.53 -8.03
N LEU A 243 33.06 11.59 -6.97
CA LEU A 243 34.18 12.54 -6.82
C LEU A 243 35.50 12.03 -7.42
N ARG A 244 35.54 10.78 -7.90
CA ARG A 244 36.73 10.15 -8.48
C ARG A 244 36.67 10.20 -10.00
#